data_AF-A0AA43GSX6-F1
#
_entry.id   AF-A0AA43GSX6-F1
#
_cell.length_a   1.000
_cell.length_b   1.000
_cell.length_c   1.000
_cell.angle_alpha   90.00
_cell.angle_beta   90.00
_cell.angle_gamma   90.00
#
_symmetry.space_group_name_H-M   'P 1'
#
loop_
_entity.id
_entity.type
_entity.pdbx_description
1 polymer ?
#
loop_
_entity_poly.entity_id
_entity_poly.type
_entity_poly.pdbx_seq_one_letter_code
_entity_poly.pdbx_strand_id
1 'polypeptide(L)'
;MNKLNEDSIEQFTLKLLQNIGYKYQYARDIAPDSPQAERQNYSDVILKNRLTQAINTINPHIPPEARKQAQRTITNITASDLINHNAIFHTYLVKRLLREYDYPPDMQALATELVLEQAEVFT
;
A
#
# COMPACT_ATOMS: atom_id res chain seq x y z
N MET A 1 -37.01 11.72 -1.71
CA MET A 1 -35.66 11.87 -1.11
C MET A 1 -34.84 10.66 -1.54
N ASN A 2 -33.76 10.86 -2.29
CA ASN A 2 -32.84 9.76 -2.60
C ASN A 2 -32.24 9.28 -1.28
N LYS A 3 -32.53 8.03 -0.93
CA LYS A 3 -32.00 7.37 0.26
C LYS A 3 -30.49 7.22 0.05
N LEU A 4 -29.68 7.80 0.94
CA LEU A 4 -28.26 7.47 0.99
C LEU A 4 -28.15 5.96 1.22
N ASN A 5 -27.53 5.27 0.27
CA ASN A 5 -27.25 3.84 0.30
C ASN A 5 -25.78 3.60 -0.11
N GLU A 6 -25.33 2.35 0.01
CA GLU A 6 -23.95 1.95 -0.25
C GLU A 6 -23.51 2.31 -1.67
N ASP A 7 -24.38 2.11 -2.66
CA ASP A 7 -24.12 2.49 -4.06
C ASP A 7 -23.92 4.01 -4.21
N SER A 8 -24.76 4.83 -3.57
CA SER A 8 -24.61 6.29 -3.60
C SER A 8 -23.29 6.75 -2.96
N ILE A 9 -22.87 6.10 -1.87
CA ILE A 9 -21.62 6.39 -1.17
C ILE A 9 -20.42 5.95 -2.02
N GLU A 10 -20.49 4.78 -2.66
CA GLU A 10 -19.45 4.27 -3.56
C GLU A 10 -19.26 5.21 -4.76
N GLN A 11 -20.35 5.55 -5.47
CA GLN A 11 -20.29 6.44 -6.63
C GLN A 11 -19.75 7.83 -6.29
N PHE A 12 -20.11 8.36 -5.11
CA PHE A 12 -19.55 9.63 -4.63
C PHE A 12 -18.05 9.52 -4.33
N THR A 13 -17.64 8.46 -3.64
CA THR A 13 -16.23 8.21 -3.29
C THR A 13 -15.37 8.04 -4.54
N LEU A 14 -15.85 7.29 -5.53
CA LEU A 14 -15.18 7.13 -6.82
C LEU A 14 -14.96 8.49 -7.51
N LYS A 15 -15.98 9.35 -7.55
CA LYS A 15 -15.86 10.71 -8.10
C LYS A 15 -14.82 11.55 -7.34
N LEU A 16 -14.80 11.49 -6.01
CA LEU A 16 -13.81 12.20 -5.21
C LEU A 16 -12.39 11.76 -5.54
N LEU A 17 -12.15 10.44 -5.59
CA LEU A 17 -10.84 9.88 -5.91
C LEU A 17 -10.42 10.23 -7.34
N GLN A 18 -11.33 10.15 -8.30
CA GLN A 18 -11.06 10.54 -9.69
C GLN A 18 -10.70 12.02 -9.81
N ASN A 19 -11.37 12.90 -9.07
CA ASN A 19 -11.09 14.34 -9.07
C ASN A 19 -9.69 14.67 -8.55
N ILE A 20 -9.13 13.88 -7.63
CA ILE A 20 -7.75 14.05 -7.13
C ILE A 20 -6.73 13.21 -7.93
N GLY A 21 -7.14 12.64 -9.06
CA GLY A 21 -6.26 11.98 -10.04
C GLY A 21 -6.14 10.45 -9.92
N TYR A 22 -6.91 9.79 -9.05
CA TYR A 22 -6.93 8.33 -9.00
C TYR A 22 -7.67 7.77 -10.22
N LYS A 23 -7.07 6.76 -10.84
CA LYS A 23 -7.69 6.03 -11.95
C LYS A 23 -8.63 4.97 -11.39
N TYR A 24 -9.88 5.02 -11.81
CA TYR A 24 -10.82 3.94 -11.56
C TYR A 24 -10.54 2.78 -12.51
N GLN A 25 -10.55 1.57 -11.96
CA GLN A 25 -10.46 0.32 -12.71
C GLN A 25 -11.54 -0.62 -12.19
N TYR A 26 -12.36 -1.16 -13.09
CA TYR A 26 -13.41 -2.07 -12.68
C TYR A 26 -12.85 -3.46 -12.36
N ALA A 27 -13.29 -4.05 -11.24
CA ALA A 27 -12.72 -5.29 -10.72
C ALA A 27 -12.89 -6.49 -11.68
N ARG A 28 -13.98 -6.52 -12.47
CA ARG A 28 -14.22 -7.59 -13.45
C ARG A 28 -13.24 -7.56 -14.62
N ASP A 29 -12.76 -6.38 -14.98
CA ASP A 29 -11.83 -6.21 -16.11
C ASP A 29 -10.42 -6.72 -15.77
N ILE A 30 -10.08 -6.79 -14.47
CA ILE A 30 -8.79 -7.27 -13.96
C ILE A 30 -8.89 -8.63 -13.25
N ALA A 31 -10.04 -9.29 -13.35
CA ALA A 31 -10.29 -10.59 -12.73
C ALA A 31 -9.43 -11.69 -13.36
N PRO A 32 -9.18 -12.82 -12.65
CA PRO A 32 -8.32 -13.90 -13.15
C PRO A 32 -8.75 -14.49 -14.49
N ASP A 33 -10.06 -14.47 -14.77
CA ASP A 33 -10.71 -15.00 -15.97
C ASP A 33 -10.90 -13.94 -17.07
N SER A 34 -10.37 -12.73 -16.87
CA SER A 34 -10.48 -11.64 -17.85
C SER A 34 -9.27 -11.59 -18.80
N PRO A 35 -9.43 -11.04 -20.03
CA PRO A 35 -8.30 -10.83 -20.94
C PRO A 35 -7.22 -9.87 -20.41
N GLN A 36 -7.58 -8.98 -19.47
CA GLN A 36 -6.69 -8.01 -18.83
C GLN A 36 -6.39 -8.39 -17.37
N ALA A 37 -6.36 -9.69 -17.07
CA ALA A 37 -6.15 -10.21 -15.73
C ALA A 37 -4.89 -9.63 -15.07
N GLU A 38 -5.09 -8.90 -13.98
CA GLU A 38 -4.00 -8.50 -13.07
C GLU A 38 -3.98 -9.36 -11.81
N ARG A 39 -5.12 -9.96 -11.45
CA ARG A 39 -5.28 -10.90 -10.35
C ARG A 39 -5.03 -12.33 -10.82
N GLN A 40 -4.39 -13.13 -9.97
CA GLN A 40 -4.31 -14.58 -10.17
C GLN A 40 -5.48 -15.27 -9.46
N ASN A 41 -5.91 -14.73 -8.33
CA ASN A 41 -7.07 -15.18 -7.57
C ASN A 41 -7.97 -14.01 -7.18
N TYR A 42 -9.26 -14.27 -6.96
CA TYR A 42 -10.19 -13.24 -6.46
C TYR A 42 -9.80 -12.70 -5.07
N SER A 43 -9.15 -13.53 -4.25
CA SER A 43 -8.62 -13.17 -2.92
C SER A 43 -7.33 -12.34 -2.96
N ASP A 44 -6.73 -12.13 -4.15
CA ASP A 44 -5.53 -11.32 -4.25
C ASP A 44 -5.83 -9.85 -3.91
N VAL A 45 -5.28 -9.39 -2.80
CA VAL A 45 -5.33 -7.99 -2.36
C VAL A 45 -4.20 -7.15 -2.97
N ILE A 46 -3.10 -7.79 -3.38
CA ILE A 46 -1.93 -7.15 -3.98
C ILE A 46 -1.84 -7.54 -5.46
N LEU A 47 -1.94 -6.54 -6.35
CA LEU A 47 -1.70 -6.71 -7.78
C LEU A 47 -0.19 -6.76 -8.05
N LYS A 48 0.40 -7.97 -7.98
CA LYS A 48 1.86 -8.18 -7.99
C LYS A 48 2.56 -7.52 -9.18
N ASN A 49 2.03 -7.66 -10.39
CA ASN A 49 2.64 -7.07 -11.59
C ASN A 49 2.63 -5.54 -11.55
N ARG A 50 1.51 -4.95 -11.15
CA ARG A 50 1.37 -3.49 -10.99
C ARG A 50 2.31 -2.97 -9.91
N LEU A 51 2.45 -3.69 -8.79
CA LEU A 51 3.43 -3.39 -7.74
C LEU A 51 4.86 -3.44 -8.28
N THR A 52 5.24 -4.49 -9.00
CA THR A 52 6.57 -4.61 -9.62
C THR A 52 6.87 -3.43 -10.54
N GLN A 53 5.92 -3.08 -11.42
CA GLN A 53 6.06 -1.97 -12.35
C GLN A 53 6.21 -0.65 -11.59
N ALA A 54 5.35 -0.38 -10.59
CA ALA A 54 5.42 0.83 -9.78
C ALA A 54 6.77 0.96 -9.04
N ILE A 55 7.25 -0.12 -8.40
CA ILE A 55 8.56 -0.14 -7.75
C ILE A 55 9.67 0.20 -8.76
N ASN A 56 9.60 -0.38 -9.96
CA ASN A 56 10.59 -0.15 -10.99
C ASN A 56 10.58 1.29 -11.53
N THR A 57 9.40 1.86 -11.74
CA THR A 57 9.20 3.24 -12.23
C THR A 57 9.62 4.27 -11.20
N ILE A 58 9.31 4.06 -9.92
CA ILE A 58 9.64 5.02 -8.85
C ILE A 58 11.13 4.97 -8.49
N ASN A 59 11.76 3.80 -8.57
CA ASN A 59 13.12 3.60 -8.08
C ASN A 59 14.09 3.12 -9.19
N PRO A 60 14.24 3.83 -10.33
CA PRO A 60 15.10 3.38 -11.43
C PRO A 60 16.58 3.35 -11.07
N HIS A 61 17.00 4.15 -10.09
CA HIS A 61 18.38 4.26 -9.59
C HIS A 61 18.76 3.14 -8.61
N ILE A 62 17.79 2.38 -8.10
CA ILE A 62 18.04 1.26 -7.18
C ILE A 62 18.30 -0.02 -7.98
N PRO A 63 19.35 -0.80 -7.65
CA PRO A 63 19.64 -2.06 -8.34
C PRO A 63 18.43 -3.00 -8.44
N PRO A 64 18.21 -3.70 -9.56
CA PRO A 64 17.07 -4.60 -9.75
C PRO A 64 16.90 -5.63 -8.63
N GLU A 65 17.99 -6.19 -8.12
CA GLU A 65 17.95 -7.19 -7.05
C GLU A 65 17.46 -6.59 -5.72
N ALA A 66 17.86 -5.37 -5.39
CA ALA A 66 17.36 -4.67 -4.20
C ALA A 66 15.87 -4.33 -4.32
N ARG A 67 15.39 -3.96 -5.52
CA ARG A 67 13.95 -3.75 -5.78
C ARG A 67 13.13 -5.03 -5.62
N LYS A 68 13.60 -6.15 -6.19
CA LYS A 68 12.96 -7.47 -6.03
C LYS A 68 12.93 -7.90 -4.56
N GLN A 69 14.04 -7.69 -3.84
CA GLN A 69 14.11 -8.03 -2.42
C GLN A 69 13.12 -7.20 -1.61
N ALA A 70 13.06 -5.88 -1.83
CA ALA A 70 12.10 -5.00 -1.17
C ALA A 70 10.66 -5.44 -1.42
N GLN A 71 10.31 -5.76 -2.67
CA GLN A 71 8.99 -6.29 -3.02
C GLN A 71 8.68 -7.57 -2.23
N ARG A 72 9.60 -8.55 -2.20
CA ARG A 72 9.40 -9.80 -1.46
C ARG A 72 9.19 -9.56 0.03
N THR A 73 9.98 -8.66 0.62
CA THR A 73 9.88 -8.32 2.04
C THR A 73 8.51 -7.73 2.39
N ILE A 74 7.97 -6.81 1.57
CA ILE A 74 6.66 -6.19 1.87
C ILE A 74 5.47 -7.11 1.55
N THR A 75 5.59 -8.02 0.59
CA THR A 75 4.49 -8.95 0.26
C THR A 75 4.43 -10.16 1.20
N ASN A 76 5.53 -10.48 1.88
CA ASN A 76 5.66 -11.66 2.74
C ASN A 76 6.12 -11.27 4.15
N ILE A 77 5.46 -10.27 4.75
CA ILE A 77 5.73 -9.93 6.15
C ILE A 77 5.23 -11.09 7.01
N THR A 78 6.16 -11.81 7.62
CA THR A 78 5.86 -12.86 8.59
C THR A 78 5.54 -12.21 9.93
N ALA A 79 4.28 -12.27 10.35
CA ALA A 79 3.81 -11.78 11.64
C ALA A 79 2.82 -12.78 12.25
N SER A 80 2.71 -12.76 13.59
CA SER A 80 1.77 -13.61 14.34
C SER A 80 0.30 -13.24 14.10
N ASP A 81 0.05 -11.98 13.76
CA ASP A 81 -1.28 -11.40 13.55
C ASP A 81 -1.20 -10.17 12.63
N LEU A 82 -2.38 -9.66 12.26
CA LEU A 82 -2.51 -8.53 11.33
C LEU A 82 -2.04 -7.19 11.91
N ILE A 83 -2.14 -7.01 13.23
CA ILE A 83 -1.71 -5.76 13.90
C ILE A 83 -0.19 -5.67 13.83
N ASN A 84 0.51 -6.74 14.20
CA ASN A 84 1.96 -6.85 14.10
C ASN A 84 2.44 -6.76 12.64
N HIS A 85 1.71 -7.35 11.68
CA HIS A 85 2.01 -7.19 10.26
C HIS A 85 1.96 -5.71 9.86
N ASN A 86 0.90 -5.01 10.26
CA ASN A 86 0.70 -3.60 9.95
C ASN A 86 1.79 -2.72 10.58
N ALA A 87 2.10 -2.94 11.85
CA ALA A 87 3.17 -2.23 12.56
C ALA A 87 4.55 -2.41 11.89
N ILE A 88 4.88 -3.63 11.45
CA ILE A 88 6.13 -3.90 10.71
C ILE A 88 6.15 -3.12 9.39
N PHE A 89 5.05 -3.12 8.64
CA PHE A 89 4.96 -2.39 7.39
C PHE A 89 5.13 -0.87 7.60
N HIS A 90 4.43 -0.28 8.57
CA HIS A 90 4.58 1.13 8.91
C HIS A 90 5.98 1.48 9.39
N THR A 91 6.63 0.60 10.15
CA THR A 91 8.03 0.76 10.57
C THR A 91 8.96 0.94 9.37
N TYR A 92 8.77 0.19 8.28
CA TYR A 92 9.57 0.36 7.07
C TYR A 92 9.37 1.73 6.41
N LEU A 93 8.13 2.23 6.38
CA LEU A 93 7.81 3.55 5.82
C LEU A 93 8.45 4.67 6.66
N VAL A 94 8.28 4.62 7.98
CA VAL A 94 8.83 5.63 8.90
C VAL A 94 10.34 5.65 8.83
N LYS A 95 11.00 4.49 8.94
CA LYS A 95 12.47 4.41 8.82
C LYS A 95 13.01 4.89 7.48
N ARG A 96 12.21 4.82 6.41
CA ARG A 96 12.59 5.43 5.12
C ARG A 96 12.53 6.95 5.22
N LEU A 97 11.42 7.51 5.69
CA LEU A 97 11.25 8.97 5.82
C LEU A 97 12.31 9.57 6.74
N LEU A 98 12.56 8.96 7.89
CA LEU A 98 13.58 9.44 8.83
C LEU A 98 14.97 9.49 8.19
N ARG A 99 15.31 8.56 7.29
CA ARG A 99 16.57 8.59 6.53
C ARG A 99 16.56 9.62 5.40
N GLU A 100 15.44 9.79 4.71
CA GLU A 100 15.29 10.75 3.62
C GLU A 100 15.46 12.20 4.08
N TYR A 101 15.06 12.50 5.32
CA TYR A 101 15.15 13.83 5.94
C TYR A 101 16.29 13.94 6.97
N ASP A 102 17.28 13.04 6.93
CA ASP A 102 18.45 13.05 7.82
C ASP A 102 18.12 13.19 9.32
N TYR A 103 17.05 12.53 9.78
CA TYR A 103 16.59 12.61 11.16
C TYR A 103 17.63 12.00 12.13
N PRO A 104 17.89 12.64 13.28
CA PRO A 104 18.93 12.20 14.23
C PRO A 104 18.77 10.73 14.63
N PRO A 105 19.80 9.87 14.44
CA PRO A 105 19.72 8.43 14.70
C PRO A 105 19.31 8.06 16.12
N ASP A 106 19.72 8.86 17.10
CA ASP A 106 19.37 8.74 18.52
C ASP A 106 17.88 8.98 18.79
N MET A 107 17.20 9.73 17.93
CA MET A 107 15.77 10.04 18.04
C MET A 107 14.88 9.16 17.14
N GLN A 108 15.45 8.38 16.22
CA GLN A 108 14.66 7.59 15.26
C GLN A 108 13.78 6.53 15.93
N ALA A 109 14.26 5.92 17.03
CA ALA A 109 13.50 4.91 17.76
C ALA A 109 12.21 5.51 18.33
N LEU A 110 12.32 6.63 19.07
CA LEU A 110 11.19 7.33 19.66
C LEU A 110 10.21 7.84 18.58
N ALA A 111 10.73 8.40 17.48
CA ALA A 111 9.89 8.86 16.38
C ALA A 111 9.12 7.71 15.71
N THR A 112 9.73 6.53 15.60
CA THR A 112 9.05 5.35 15.05
C THR A 112 7.95 4.87 15.99
N GLU A 113 8.24 4.74 17.28
CA GLU A 113 7.26 4.33 18.30
C GLU A 113 6.05 5.27 18.33
N LEU A 114 6.28 6.59 18.35
CA LEU A 114 5.22 7.59 18.34
C LEU A 114 4.29 7.46 17.12
N VAL A 115 4.84 7.23 15.93
CA VAL A 115 4.03 7.08 14.71
C VAL A 115 3.23 5.78 14.74
N LEU A 116 3.79 4.71 15.32
CA LEU A 116 3.08 3.43 15.47
C LEU A 116 1.93 3.55 16.47
N GLU A 117 2.16 4.17 17.64
CA GLU A 117 1.10 4.44 18.62
C GLU A 117 -0.05 5.25 17.99
N GLN A 118 0.28 6.27 17.20
CA GLN A 118 -0.71 7.05 16.48
C GLN A 118 -1.48 6.21 15.47
N ALA A 119 -0.81 5.32 14.74
CA ALA A 119 -1.46 4.45 13.77
C ALA A 119 -2.43 3.46 14.43
N GLU A 120 -2.11 2.95 15.62
CA GLU A 120 -2.98 2.04 16.39
C GLU A 120 -4.28 2.73 16.84
N VAL A 121 -4.24 4.02 17.15
CA VAL A 121 -5.44 4.79 17.57
C VAL A 121 -6.46 4.95 16.43
N PHE A 122 -6.03 4.85 15.16
CA PHE A 122 -6.89 5.00 13.98
C PHE A 122 -7.35 3.68 13.34
N THR A 123 -6.93 2.53 13.87
CA THR A 123 -7.37 1.18 13.45
C THR A 123 -8.42 0.60 14.36
#